data_AF-A0A3S3RK30-F1
#
_entry.id   AF-A0A3S3RK30-F1
#
_cell.length_a   1.000
_cell.length_b   1.000
_cell.length_c   1.000
_cell.angle_alpha   90.00
_cell.angle_beta   90.00
_cell.angle_gamma   90.00
#
_symmetry.space_group_name_H-M   'P 1'
#
loop_
_entity.id
_entity.type
_entity.pdbx_description
1 polymer ?
#
loop_
_entity_poly.entity_id
_entity_poly.type
_entity_poly.pdbx_seq_one_letter_code
_entity_poly.pdbx_strand_id
1 'polypeptide(L)'
;MALLTDCKDNGEDFIFPGDKPKQPMAFAALIEGMGGSGFTPYGFRSSFRDWCSENEAAPREIAEMVLAHKVGDKTEQAYARSDLLERRRAVMEKWANYPYGVH
;
A
#
# COMPACT_ATOMS: atom_id res chain seq x y z
N MET A 1 2.56 12.73 -8.84
CA MET A 1 3.42 13.06 -7.67
C MET A 1 2.94 14.36 -7.00
N ALA A 2 1.65 14.48 -6.67
CA ALA A 2 1.11 15.68 -6.00
C ALA A 2 1.06 15.53 -4.46
N LEU A 3 0.89 14.31 -3.96
CA LEU A 3 0.67 14.03 -2.53
C LEU A 3 1.86 14.30 -1.61
N LEU A 4 3.09 14.31 -2.13
CA LEU A 4 4.29 14.55 -1.33
C LEU A 4 4.62 16.04 -1.18
N THR A 5 3.97 16.91 -1.96
CA THR A 5 4.25 18.35 -1.97
C THR A 5 3.50 19.08 -0.86
N ASP A 6 2.36 18.54 -0.39
CA ASP A 6 1.44 19.17 0.57
C ASP A 6 1.46 18.49 1.96
N CYS A 7 2.51 17.74 2.29
CA CYS A 7 2.61 17.09 3.59
C CYS A 7 2.74 18.11 4.73
N LYS A 8 1.79 18.10 5.67
CA LYS A 8 1.85 18.89 6.90
C LYS A 8 3.03 18.42 7.75
N ASP A 9 3.93 19.32 8.10
CA ASP A 9 4.99 19.06 9.06
C ASP A 9 4.48 19.34 10.47
N ASN A 10 4.34 18.28 11.27
CA ASN A 10 3.94 18.36 12.68
C ASN A 10 5.12 18.12 13.63
N GLY A 11 6.36 18.11 13.14
CA GLY A 11 7.56 17.82 13.93
C GLY A 11 7.75 16.34 14.28
N GLU A 12 7.07 15.43 13.58
CA GLU A 12 7.26 13.97 13.69
C GLU A 12 8.00 13.42 12.47
N ASP A 13 8.70 12.29 12.64
CA ASP A 13 9.45 11.61 11.56
C ASP A 13 8.57 10.95 10.47
N PHE A 14 7.24 11.11 10.52
CA PHE A 14 6.33 10.53 9.54
C PHE A 14 6.12 11.45 8.36
N ILE A 15 6.21 10.90 7.14
CA ILE A 15 5.89 11.63 5.91
C ILE A 15 4.42 12.10 5.93
N PHE A 16 3.49 11.28 6.43
CA PHE A 16 2.07 11.64 6.56
C PHE A 16 1.66 11.60 8.04
N PRO A 17 1.92 12.65 8.82
CA PRO A 17 1.55 12.66 10.23
C PRO A 17 0.04 12.76 10.41
N GLY A 18 -0.48 12.08 11.43
CA GLY A 18 -1.88 12.17 11.84
C GLY A 18 -2.09 13.22 12.93
N ASP A 19 -3.36 13.43 13.30
CA ASP A 19 -3.73 14.37 14.37
C ASP A 19 -3.31 13.88 15.77
N LYS A 20 -3.02 12.58 15.89
CA LYS A 20 -2.54 11.94 17.13
C LYS A 20 -1.11 11.46 16.94
N PRO A 21 -0.29 11.46 18.02
CA PRO A 21 1.09 11.03 17.92
C PRO A 21 1.22 9.58 17.41
N LYS A 22 2.21 9.34 16.55
CA LYS A 22 2.53 8.01 15.99
C LYS A 22 1.39 7.37 15.17
N GLN A 23 0.56 8.18 14.52
CA GLN A 23 -0.48 7.70 13.62
C GLN A 23 -0.18 8.13 12.18
N PRO A 24 0.51 7.31 11.37
CA PRO A 24 0.73 7.63 9.98
C PRO A 24 -0.59 7.54 9.19
N MET A 25 -0.95 8.60 8.47
CA MET A 25 -2.25 8.79 7.84
C MET A 25 -2.19 8.81 6.30
N ALA A 26 -1.28 8.05 5.70
CA ALA A 26 -1.03 8.05 4.25
C ALA A 26 -2.30 7.84 3.40
N PHE A 27 -3.18 6.91 3.79
CA PHE A 27 -4.45 6.69 3.07
C PHE A 27 -5.45 7.83 3.24
N ALA A 28 -5.47 8.50 4.41
CA ALA A 28 -6.35 9.64 4.60
C ALA A 28 -5.89 10.83 3.76
N ALA A 29 -4.59 11.11 3.74
CA ALA A 29 -3.99 12.13 2.87
C ALA A 29 -4.26 11.84 1.38
N LEU A 30 -4.15 10.58 0.96
CA LEU A 30 -4.51 10.15 -0.40
C LEU A 30 -5.99 10.44 -0.72
N ILE A 31 -6.91 10.04 0.14
CA ILE A 31 -8.35 10.22 -0.08
C ILE A 31 -8.72 11.70 -0.10
N GLU A 32 -8.12 12.50 0.78
CA GLU A 32 -8.28 13.95 0.81
C GLU A 32 -7.80 14.59 -0.50
N GLY A 33 -6.59 14.23 -0.96
CA GLY A 33 -6.03 14.69 -2.23
C GLY A 33 -6.84 14.26 -3.47
N MET A 34 -7.71 13.25 -3.34
CA MET A 34 -8.63 12.80 -4.39
C MET A 34 -10.02 13.46 -4.33
N GLY A 35 -10.25 14.43 -3.44
CA GLY A 35 -11.54 15.13 -3.32
C GLY A 35 -12.49 14.58 -2.24
N GLY A 36 -11.99 13.74 -1.33
CA GLY A 36 -12.56 13.59 0.01
C GLY A 36 -13.84 12.76 0.16
N SER A 37 -14.33 12.04 -0.86
CA SER A 37 -15.50 11.15 -0.70
C SER A 37 -15.56 10.01 -1.72
N GLY A 38 -16.28 8.94 -1.38
CA GLY A 38 -16.52 7.78 -2.28
C GLY A 38 -15.45 6.68 -2.23
N PHE A 39 -14.30 6.92 -1.58
CA PHE A 39 -13.21 5.96 -1.47
C PHE A 39 -12.89 5.65 -0.02
N THR A 40 -12.58 4.40 0.28
CA THR A 40 -12.15 3.98 1.63
C THR A 40 -10.82 3.26 1.55
N PRO A 41 -10.01 3.28 2.63
CA PRO A 41 -8.77 2.50 2.69
C PRO A 41 -9.03 1.00 2.50
N TYR A 42 -10.21 0.51 2.90
CA TYR A 42 -10.62 -0.87 2.69
C TYR A 42 -10.89 -1.16 1.22
N GLY A 43 -11.64 -0.28 0.54
CA GLY A 43 -11.93 -0.38 -0.89
C GLY A 43 -10.64 -0.44 -1.73
N PHE A 44 -9.66 0.44 -1.44
CA PHE A 44 -8.36 0.41 -2.10
C PHE A 44 -7.64 -0.94 -1.97
N ARG A 45 -7.64 -1.53 -0.75
CA ARG A 45 -6.99 -2.82 -0.51
C ARG A 45 -7.71 -3.96 -1.22
N SER A 46 -9.04 -3.94 -1.25
CA SER A 46 -9.85 -4.94 -1.98
C SER A 46 -9.53 -4.86 -3.47
N SER A 47 -9.61 -3.67 -4.08
CA SER A 47 -9.34 -3.48 -5.49
C SER A 47 -7.93 -3.93 -5.88
N PHE A 48 -6.93 -3.66 -5.03
CA PHE A 48 -5.57 -4.17 -5.25
C PHE A 48 -5.50 -5.71 -5.23
N ARG A 49 -6.21 -6.37 -4.30
CA ARG A 49 -6.21 -7.84 -4.21
C ARG A 49 -6.94 -8.50 -5.37
N ASP A 50 -8.06 -7.92 -5.78
CA ASP A 50 -8.83 -8.38 -6.92
C ASP A 50 -7.98 -8.25 -8.18
N TRP A 51 -7.38 -7.08 -8.41
CA TRP A 51 -6.47 -6.85 -9.52
C TRP A 51 -5.29 -7.84 -9.56
N CYS A 52 -4.62 -8.07 -8.41
CA CYS A 52 -3.52 -9.05 -8.35
C CYS A 52 -3.96 -10.45 -8.78
N SER A 53 -5.20 -10.83 -8.46
CA SER A 53 -5.74 -12.15 -8.73
C SER A 53 -6.22 -12.26 -10.19
N GLU A 54 -6.88 -11.24 -10.71
CA GLU A 54 -7.43 -11.20 -12.07
C GLU A 54 -6.35 -11.04 -13.15
N ASN A 55 -5.25 -10.36 -12.85
CA ASN A 55 -4.17 -10.07 -13.81
C ASN A 55 -2.96 -11.00 -13.65
N GLU A 56 -3.06 -12.03 -12.80
CA GLU A 56 -1.94 -12.90 -12.42
C GLU A 56 -0.67 -12.11 -12.02
N ALA A 57 -0.86 -10.92 -11.45
CA ALA A 57 0.23 -9.96 -11.25
C ALA A 57 1.20 -10.40 -10.14
N ALA A 58 0.71 -11.17 -9.16
CA ALA A 58 1.50 -11.69 -8.06
C ALA A 58 0.86 -12.93 -7.40
N PRO A 59 1.65 -13.87 -6.86
CA PRO A 59 1.15 -14.88 -5.94
C PRO A 59 0.45 -14.24 -4.73
N ARG A 60 -0.57 -14.93 -4.19
CA ARG A 60 -1.34 -14.46 -3.01
C ARG A 60 -0.44 -13.97 -1.88
N GLU A 61 0.57 -14.74 -1.52
CA GLU A 61 1.51 -14.40 -0.46
C GLU A 61 2.19 -13.04 -0.69
N ILE A 62 2.68 -12.80 -1.92
CA ILE A 62 3.30 -11.52 -2.29
C ILE A 62 2.29 -10.38 -2.20
N ALA A 63 1.07 -10.58 -2.70
CA ALA A 63 0.02 -9.56 -2.64
C ALA A 63 -0.35 -9.20 -1.19
N GLU A 64 -0.48 -10.18 -0.30
CA GLU A 64 -0.73 -9.93 1.13
C GLU A 64 0.45 -9.20 1.80
N MET A 65 1.71 -9.56 1.46
CA MET A 65 2.88 -8.84 1.96
C MET A 65 3.00 -7.40 1.44
N VAL A 66 2.57 -7.13 0.20
CA VAL A 66 2.45 -5.75 -0.31
C VAL A 66 1.48 -4.95 0.56
N LEU A 67 0.38 -5.55 1.00
CA LEU A 67 -0.57 -4.94 1.94
C LEU A 67 -0.08 -4.87 3.39
N ALA A 68 1.15 -5.30 3.67
CA ALA A 68 1.72 -5.44 5.01
C ALA A 68 0.90 -6.36 5.93
N HIS A 69 0.15 -7.29 5.34
CA HIS A 69 -0.50 -8.36 6.09
C HIS A 69 0.52 -9.43 6.47
N LYS A 70 0.28 -10.07 7.61
CA LYS A 70 1.05 -11.26 8.01
C LYS A 70 0.50 -12.47 7.27
N VAL A 71 1.37 -13.22 6.63
CA VAL A 71 1.03 -14.48 5.93
C VAL A 71 1.68 -15.64 6.66
N GLY A 72 1.02 -16.79 6.65
CA GLY A 72 1.53 -18.02 7.27
C GLY A 72 1.44 -18.04 8.79
N ASP A 73 1.84 -19.17 9.37
CA ASP A 73 1.89 -19.33 10.81
C ASP A 73 3.17 -18.72 11.44
N LYS A 74 3.28 -18.75 12.78
CA LYS A 74 4.45 -18.20 13.48
C LYS A 74 5.76 -18.90 13.07
N THR A 75 5.70 -20.16 12.68
CA THR A 75 6.85 -20.97 12.28
C THR A 75 7.31 -20.57 10.89
N GLU A 76 6.38 -20.49 9.92
CA GLU A 76 6.64 -20.05 8.55
C GLU A 76 7.21 -18.62 8.53
N GLN A 77 6.64 -17.70 9.32
CA GLN A 77 7.15 -16.33 9.46
C GLN A 77 8.55 -16.27 10.07
N ALA A 78 8.90 -17.19 10.99
CA ALA A 78 10.23 -17.24 11.58
C ALA A 78 11.29 -17.77 10.60
N TYR A 79 10.89 -18.62 9.64
CA TYR A 79 11.77 -19.13 8.58
C TYR A 79 11.82 -18.26 7.33
N ALA A 80 10.84 -17.37 7.12
CA ALA A 80 10.85 -16.37 6.06
C ALA A 80 11.99 -15.36 6.26
N ARG A 81 13.18 -15.68 5.75
CA ARG A 81 14.39 -14.84 5.87
C ARG A 81 14.39 -13.62 4.95
N SER A 82 13.49 -13.55 3.97
CA SER A 82 13.42 -12.47 2.98
C SER A 82 12.09 -11.76 3.11
N ASP A 83 12.12 -10.43 3.17
CA ASP A 83 10.95 -9.56 3.10
C ASP A 83 10.39 -9.43 1.68
N LEU A 84 11.04 -10.10 0.71
CA LEU A 84 10.72 -10.14 -0.71
C LEU A 84 10.49 -8.74 -1.31
N LEU A 85 11.23 -7.75 -0.80
CA LEU A 85 11.00 -6.33 -1.09
C LEU A 85 11.10 -6.00 -2.59
N GLU A 86 12.05 -6.59 -3.30
CA GLU A 86 12.19 -6.41 -4.75
C GLU A 86 10.98 -6.93 -5.53
N ARG A 87 10.43 -8.08 -5.12
CA ARG A 87 9.20 -8.61 -5.73
C ARG A 87 8.00 -7.71 -5.42
N ARG A 88 7.90 -7.22 -4.19
CA ARG A 88 6.84 -6.29 -3.77
C ARG A 88 6.93 -4.97 -4.55
N ARG A 89 8.14 -4.45 -4.79
CA ARG A 89 8.37 -3.25 -5.60
C ARG A 89 7.84 -3.43 -7.02
N ALA A 90 8.23 -4.51 -7.69
CA ALA A 90 7.76 -4.77 -9.05
C ALA A 90 6.23 -4.87 -9.16
N VAL A 91 5.56 -5.46 -8.17
CA VAL A 91 4.09 -5.52 -8.12
C VAL A 91 3.48 -4.12 -7.94
N MET A 92 4.04 -3.32 -7.04
CA MET A 92 3.56 -1.95 -6.79
C MET A 92 3.77 -1.03 -7.99
N GLU A 93 4.87 -1.18 -8.74
CA GLU A 93 5.11 -0.44 -9.98
C GLU A 93 4.06 -0.78 -11.05
N LYS A 94 3.78 -2.08 -11.25
CA LYS A 94 2.71 -2.52 -12.17
C LYS A 94 1.35 -1.98 -11.76
N TRP A 95 1.03 -2.03 -10.47
CA TRP A 95 -0.23 -1.51 -9.95
C TRP A 95 -0.36 0.00 -10.17
N ALA A 96 0.73 0.75 -9.93
CA ALA A 96 0.74 2.20 -10.13
C ALA A 96 0.52 2.59 -11.60
N ASN A 97 0.98 1.76 -12.55
CA ASN A 97 0.86 2.00 -13.98
C ASN A 97 -0.47 1.52 -14.59
N TYR A 98 -1.14 0.56 -13.96
CA TYR A 98 -2.38 -0.05 -14.46
C TYR A 98 -3.50 0.95 -14.81
N PRO A 99 -3.83 1.95 -13.97
CA PRO A 99 -4.87 2.93 -14.29
C PRO A 99 -4.56 3.79 -15.52
N TYR A 100 -3.29 3.87 -15.92
CA TYR A 100 -2.84 4.65 -17.07
C TYR A 100 -2.74 3.81 -18.36
N GLY A 101 -3.05 2.51 -18.31
CA GLY A 101 -2.92 1.60 -19.44
C GLY A 101 -1.47 1.32 -19.86
N VAL A 102 -0.50 1.59 -18.96
CA VAL A 102 0.92 1.31 -19.17
C VAL A 102 1.23 -0.03 -18.51
N HIS A 103 1.70 -1.01 -19.28
CA HIS A 103 2.02 -2.36 -18.79
C HIS A 103 3.51 -2.67 -18.91
#